data_AF-A0A924TA74-F1
#
_entry.id   AF-A0A924TA74-F1
#
_cell.length_a   1.000
_cell.length_b   1.000
_cell.length_c   1.000
_cell.angle_alpha   90.00
_cell.angle_beta   90.00
_cell.angle_gamma   90.00
#
_symmetry.space_group_name_H-M   'P 1'
#
loop_
_entity.id
_entity.type
_entity.pdbx_description
1 polymer ?
#
loop_
_entity_poly.entity_id
_entity_poly.type
_entity_poly.pdbx_seq_one_letter_code
_entity_poly.pdbx_strand_id
1 'polypeptide(L)'
;MRLVCLRPICHLLLLSAAIGFTPAASAEELDASLREEVVMVPSTGFTESELEVTLYRPPGDGPFPVVVINHGRATGNARMQPRSRPALAAREFVSRGYLVAVPMRQGFSRSGGNEINGGCNVQSNGVQQAKSVRRTLDWLGQQPFADVSRNVVMGQSHGGLTTLAYGMDPHPGSKLLVNFAGGLRQEGCTGWQSNLTRGIGSYGETTRLPSLWFYGDNDSYFSPDVWKEAFERYQKAGGRAELVAFGMFGHDAHAMFGSRAGLPIWQPKVMAAFAQVGLPTKVIHEMKLMTDIAAPPATAFAKNDELAKVPVRTDAGREAYQRWLGSESPKAFVIHPVKRTWSWAVGGVQPNARALAHCERLAGSPCEFYAVDDAVVWKTP
;
A
#
# COMPACT_ATOMS: atom_id res chain seq x y z
N MET A 1 -37.35 -45.30 -64.25
CA MET A 1 -36.14 -45.12 -65.09
C MET A 1 -35.53 -43.77 -64.76
N ARG A 2 -34.20 -43.72 -64.60
CA ARG A 2 -33.32 -42.60 -64.20
C ARG A 2 -33.11 -42.38 -62.70
N LEU A 3 -32.01 -42.97 -62.22
CA LEU A 3 -31.22 -42.54 -61.07
C LEU A 3 -30.75 -41.08 -61.26
N VAL A 4 -30.73 -40.30 -60.18
CA VAL A 4 -29.83 -39.15 -60.04
C VAL A 4 -29.10 -39.28 -58.70
N CYS A 5 -27.78 -39.29 -58.80
CA CYS A 5 -26.79 -39.47 -57.75
C CYS A 5 -26.51 -38.10 -57.09
N LEU A 6 -26.73 -37.95 -55.78
CA LEU A 6 -26.31 -36.76 -55.03
C LEU A 6 -24.95 -37.00 -54.39
N ARG A 7 -23.96 -36.20 -54.80
CA ARG A 7 -22.61 -36.11 -54.20
C ARG A 7 -22.70 -35.51 -52.78
N PRO A 8 -21.94 -36.02 -51.78
CA PRO A 8 -21.75 -35.31 -50.53
C PRO A 8 -20.68 -34.22 -50.69
N ILE A 9 -21.00 -33.00 -50.28
CA ILE A 9 -20.06 -31.88 -50.19
C ILE A 9 -19.21 -32.09 -48.93
N CYS A 10 -17.91 -32.30 -49.13
CA CYS A 10 -16.92 -32.41 -48.06
C CYS A 10 -16.54 -31.00 -47.60
N HIS A 11 -17.04 -30.55 -46.45
CA HIS A 11 -16.58 -29.31 -45.82
C HIS A 11 -15.28 -29.59 -45.04
N LEU A 12 -14.15 -29.11 -45.58
CA LEU A 12 -12.91 -28.98 -44.81
C LEU A 12 -13.10 -27.92 -43.71
N LEU A 13 -13.17 -28.37 -42.46
CA LEU A 13 -13.05 -27.51 -41.28
C LEU A 13 -11.57 -27.17 -41.07
N LEU A 14 -11.16 -25.97 -41.49
CA LEU A 14 -9.90 -25.35 -41.10
C LEU A 14 -9.98 -24.95 -39.62
N LEU A 15 -9.42 -25.78 -38.73
CA LEU A 15 -9.14 -25.39 -37.35
C LEU A 15 -8.07 -24.29 -37.35
N SER A 16 -8.53 -23.04 -37.23
CA SER A 16 -7.64 -21.92 -36.92
C SER A 16 -7.24 -22.01 -35.46
N ALA A 17 -6.00 -22.43 -35.20
CA ALA A 17 -5.40 -22.39 -33.87
C ALA A 17 -5.24 -20.91 -33.45
N ALA A 18 -6.20 -20.41 -32.65
CA ALA A 18 -6.06 -19.13 -31.99
C ALA A 18 -4.99 -19.27 -30.91
N ILE A 19 -3.77 -18.83 -31.23
CA ILE A 19 -2.71 -18.59 -30.24
C ILE A 19 -3.19 -17.44 -29.38
N GLY A 20 -3.81 -17.78 -28.24
CA GLY A 20 -4.16 -16.82 -27.21
C GLY A 20 -2.88 -16.23 -26.63
N PHE A 21 -2.51 -15.04 -27.09
CA PHE A 21 -1.55 -14.20 -26.39
C PHE A 21 -2.18 -13.83 -25.04
N THR A 22 -1.79 -14.54 -23.98
CA THR A 22 -1.98 -14.04 -22.62
C THR A 22 -1.10 -12.80 -22.49
N PRO A 23 -1.66 -11.62 -22.12
CA PRO A 23 -0.82 -10.46 -21.87
C PRO A 23 0.07 -10.79 -20.67
N ALA A 24 1.39 -10.86 -20.90
CA ALA A 24 2.35 -10.91 -19.82
C ALA A 24 2.10 -9.67 -18.95
N ALA A 25 1.74 -9.89 -17.67
CA ALA A 25 1.72 -8.83 -16.69
C ALA A 25 3.14 -8.24 -16.65
N SER A 26 3.30 -7.01 -17.13
CA SER A 26 4.58 -6.30 -17.07
C SER A 26 5.09 -6.38 -15.64
N ALA A 27 6.31 -6.89 -15.46
CA ALA A 27 6.98 -6.82 -14.17
C ALA A 27 7.01 -5.33 -13.76
N GLU A 28 6.55 -5.04 -12.55
CA GLU A 28 6.54 -3.69 -12.02
C GLU A 28 7.99 -3.23 -11.86
N GLU A 29 8.37 -2.09 -12.45
CA GLU A 29 9.74 -1.59 -12.40
C GLU A 29 10.13 -1.26 -10.94
N LEU A 30 11.24 -1.82 -10.50
CA LEU A 30 11.76 -1.67 -9.14
C LEU A 30 12.49 -0.31 -9.00
N ASP A 31 12.31 0.35 -7.86
CA ASP A 31 12.99 1.61 -7.57
C ASP A 31 14.48 1.36 -7.26
N ALA A 32 15.31 1.46 -8.30
CA ALA A 32 16.75 1.32 -8.19
C ALA A 32 17.38 2.35 -7.25
N SER A 33 16.77 3.54 -7.07
CA SER A 33 17.26 4.57 -6.14
C SER A 33 17.15 4.14 -4.68
N LEU A 34 16.26 3.20 -4.39
CA LEU A 34 16.06 2.60 -3.07
C LEU A 34 16.58 1.16 -2.98
N ARG A 35 17.31 0.68 -4.00
CA ARG A 35 17.74 -0.71 -4.15
C ARG A 35 16.59 -1.68 -3.87
N GLU A 36 15.42 -1.37 -4.43
CA GLU A 36 14.22 -2.19 -4.23
C GLU A 36 14.45 -3.59 -4.80
N GLU A 37 14.09 -4.59 -4.01
CA GLU A 37 14.19 -6.00 -4.35
C GLU A 37 12.93 -6.73 -3.86
N VAL A 38 12.50 -7.75 -4.58
CA VAL A 38 11.44 -8.66 -4.14
C VAL A 38 12.06 -10.03 -3.91
N VAL A 39 11.90 -10.56 -2.70
CA VAL A 39 12.40 -11.87 -2.29
C VAL A 39 11.25 -12.76 -1.83
N MET A 40 11.42 -14.07 -1.95
CA MET A 40 10.51 -15.05 -1.34
C MET A 40 11.14 -15.57 -0.06
N VAL A 41 10.53 -15.25 1.08
CA VAL A 41 10.89 -15.84 2.37
C VAL A 41 10.36 -17.26 2.41
N PRO A 42 11.21 -18.28 2.62
CA PRO A 42 10.80 -19.68 2.57
C PRO A 42 9.83 -20.03 3.70
N SER A 43 9.03 -21.07 3.48
CA SER A 43 8.23 -21.67 4.53
C SER A 43 9.12 -22.37 5.57
N THR A 44 8.78 -22.26 6.85
CA THR A 44 9.49 -22.90 7.95
C THR A 44 8.82 -24.19 8.45
N GLY A 45 7.88 -24.74 7.67
CA GLY A 45 7.22 -26.02 7.96
C GLY A 45 6.10 -26.37 6.96
N PHE A 46 5.50 -27.55 7.11
CA PHE A 46 4.45 -28.06 6.21
C PHE A 46 3.14 -27.26 6.21
N THR A 47 2.87 -26.51 7.28
CA THR A 47 1.64 -25.72 7.46
C THR A 47 1.82 -24.25 7.09
N GLU A 48 3.03 -23.86 6.69
CA GLU A 48 3.41 -22.47 6.47
C GLU A 48 3.70 -22.23 5.00
N SER A 49 3.26 -21.07 4.49
CA SER A 49 3.51 -20.68 3.11
C SER A 49 4.69 -19.72 2.99
N GLU A 50 5.32 -19.70 1.83
CA GLU A 50 6.30 -18.67 1.47
C GLU A 50 5.66 -17.28 1.48
N LEU A 51 6.47 -16.26 1.79
CA LEU A 51 6.03 -14.87 1.83
C LEU A 51 6.79 -14.05 0.79
N GLU A 52 6.04 -13.33 -0.05
CA GLU A 52 6.60 -12.29 -0.90
C GLU A 52 6.95 -11.08 -0.03
N VAL A 53 8.23 -10.69 -0.01
CA VAL A 53 8.72 -9.56 0.78
C VAL A 53 9.45 -8.59 -0.13
N THR A 54 9.06 -7.31 -0.05
CA THR A 54 9.82 -6.24 -0.68
C THR A 54 10.86 -5.73 0.29
N LEU A 55 12.11 -5.61 -0.16
CA LEU A 55 13.19 -4.99 0.57
C LEU A 55 13.57 -3.68 -0.11
N TYR A 56 13.81 -2.64 0.69
CA TYR A 56 14.50 -1.42 0.26
C TYR A 56 15.75 -1.28 1.10
N ARG A 57 16.91 -1.12 0.44
CA ARG A 57 18.21 -1.18 1.11
C ARG A 57 18.97 0.14 0.98
N PRO A 58 19.56 0.65 2.07
CA PRO A 58 20.47 1.79 1.99
C PRO A 58 21.77 1.37 1.29
N PRO A 59 22.56 2.33 0.77
CA PRO A 59 23.90 2.05 0.27
C PRO A 59 24.80 1.35 1.31
N GLY A 60 25.64 0.42 0.85
CA GLY A 60 26.56 -0.37 1.70
C GLY A 60 26.11 -1.82 1.92
N ASP A 61 26.85 -2.52 2.78
CA ASP A 61 26.70 -3.96 3.01
C ASP A 61 25.96 -4.32 4.31
N GLY A 62 25.77 -3.36 5.22
CA GLY A 62 25.10 -3.55 6.51
C GLY A 62 26.06 -3.92 7.65
N PRO A 63 25.55 -4.50 8.75
CA PRO A 63 24.16 -4.84 8.99
C PRO A 63 23.31 -3.60 9.32
N PHE A 64 22.15 -3.48 8.68
CA PHE A 64 21.25 -2.33 8.82
C PHE A 64 20.17 -2.58 9.88
N PRO A 65 19.86 -1.62 10.76
CA PRO A 65 18.64 -1.72 11.57
C PRO A 65 17.40 -1.84 10.66
N VAL A 66 16.36 -2.49 11.15
CA VAL A 66 15.23 -2.93 10.32
C VAL A 66 13.95 -2.15 10.64
N VAL A 67 13.25 -1.70 9.60
CA VAL A 67 11.85 -1.25 9.71
C VAL A 67 10.98 -2.21 8.93
N VAL A 68 9.97 -2.80 9.58
CA VAL A 68 8.94 -3.59 8.90
C VAL A 68 7.68 -2.75 8.73
N ILE A 69 7.17 -2.64 7.49
CA ILE A 69 5.95 -1.89 7.18
C ILE A 69 4.86 -2.86 6.73
N ASN A 70 3.80 -2.97 7.52
CA ASN A 70 2.65 -3.83 7.28
C ASN A 70 1.59 -3.12 6.44
N HIS A 71 1.12 -3.80 5.40
CA HIS A 71 0.09 -3.29 4.49
C HIS A 71 -1.32 -3.36 5.10
N GLY A 72 -2.22 -2.50 4.60
CA GLY A 72 -3.65 -2.56 4.89
C GLY A 72 -4.35 -3.73 4.18
N ARG A 73 -5.69 -3.68 4.12
CA ARG A 73 -6.49 -4.65 3.37
C ARG A 73 -7.51 -3.88 2.54
N ALA A 74 -7.41 -3.98 1.22
CA ALA A 74 -8.47 -3.51 0.32
C ALA A 74 -9.64 -4.51 0.29
N THR A 75 -10.78 -4.08 -0.22
CA THR A 75 -11.91 -4.97 -0.50
C THR A 75 -11.58 -5.94 -1.64
N GLY A 76 -12.32 -7.06 -1.72
CA GLY A 76 -12.12 -8.08 -2.75
C GLY A 76 -11.08 -9.14 -2.37
N ASN A 77 -10.59 -9.86 -3.40
CA ASN A 77 -9.71 -11.02 -3.22
C ASN A 77 -8.28 -10.58 -2.84
N ALA A 78 -7.81 -10.98 -1.66
CA ALA A 78 -6.46 -10.69 -1.15
C ALA A 78 -5.33 -11.13 -2.12
N ARG A 79 -5.50 -12.26 -2.81
CA ARG A 79 -4.52 -12.79 -3.78
C ARG A 79 -4.35 -11.88 -4.99
N MET A 80 -5.39 -11.12 -5.32
CA MET A 80 -5.41 -10.19 -6.45
C MET A 80 -4.97 -8.77 -6.06
N GLN A 81 -4.71 -8.51 -4.77
CA GLN A 81 -4.22 -7.22 -4.35
C GLN A 81 -2.76 -7.04 -4.81
N PRO A 82 -2.40 -5.84 -5.31
CA PRO A 82 -1.03 -5.55 -5.70
C PRO A 82 -0.11 -5.62 -4.48
N ARG A 83 1.16 -5.87 -4.75
CA ARG A 83 2.22 -5.79 -3.74
C ARG A 83 2.25 -4.39 -3.14
N SER A 84 2.38 -4.31 -1.81
CA SER A 84 2.47 -3.03 -1.10
C SER A 84 3.82 -2.38 -1.33
N ARG A 85 3.82 -1.11 -1.76
CA ARG A 85 5.02 -0.33 -2.06
C ARG A 85 4.97 1.05 -1.39
N PRO A 86 5.20 1.16 -0.07
CA PRO A 86 5.18 2.42 0.68
C PRO A 86 6.47 3.24 0.44
N ALA A 87 6.81 3.50 -0.81
CA ALA A 87 8.12 4.03 -1.21
C ALA A 87 8.43 5.43 -0.61
N LEU A 88 7.41 6.26 -0.37
CA LEU A 88 7.57 7.54 0.35
C LEU A 88 8.13 7.30 1.76
N ALA A 89 7.50 6.41 2.53
CA ALA A 89 7.94 6.07 3.88
C ALA A 89 9.28 5.31 3.84
N ALA A 90 9.44 4.36 2.91
CA ALA A 90 10.68 3.60 2.76
C ALA A 90 11.89 4.53 2.56
N ARG A 91 11.75 5.57 1.72
CA ARG A 91 12.79 6.57 1.48
C ARG A 91 13.23 7.31 2.75
N GLU A 92 12.32 7.62 3.66
CA GLU A 92 12.65 8.25 4.94
C GLU A 92 13.53 7.37 5.81
N PHE A 93 13.28 6.06 5.83
CA PHE A 93 14.06 5.13 6.63
C PHE A 93 15.38 4.75 5.95
N VAL A 94 15.35 4.49 4.63
CA VAL A 94 16.55 4.17 3.84
C VAL A 94 17.56 5.32 3.88
N SER A 95 17.12 6.58 3.79
CA SER A 95 18.02 7.74 3.91
C SER A 95 18.73 7.84 5.26
N ARG A 96 18.21 7.16 6.28
CA ARG A 96 18.74 7.10 7.66
C ARG A 96 19.46 5.78 7.96
N GLY A 97 19.73 4.97 6.93
CA GLY A 97 20.50 3.73 7.04
C GLY A 97 19.70 2.51 7.47
N TYR A 98 18.37 2.52 7.33
CA TYR A 98 17.54 1.36 7.66
C TYR A 98 17.27 0.48 6.44
N LEU A 99 17.35 -0.84 6.65
CA LEU A 99 16.68 -1.80 5.79
C LEU A 99 15.16 -1.69 6.03
N VAL A 100 14.38 -1.52 4.96
CA VAL A 100 12.92 -1.55 5.05
C VAL A 100 12.40 -2.84 4.44
N ALA A 101 11.64 -3.61 5.21
CA ALA A 101 10.98 -4.82 4.75
C ALA A 101 9.46 -4.62 4.73
N VAL A 102 8.83 -4.98 3.61
CA VAL A 102 7.40 -4.87 3.40
C VAL A 102 6.86 -6.25 3.02
N PRO A 103 6.53 -7.09 4.01
CA PRO A 103 6.00 -8.42 3.74
C PRO A 103 4.55 -8.33 3.26
N MET A 104 4.24 -9.00 2.16
CA MET A 104 2.88 -9.38 1.85
C MET A 104 2.52 -10.54 2.77
N ARG A 105 1.53 -10.34 3.64
CA ARG A 105 1.13 -11.39 4.60
C ARG A 105 0.54 -12.59 3.87
N GLN A 106 0.49 -13.74 4.53
CA GLN A 106 -0.03 -14.98 3.95
C GLN A 106 -1.38 -14.77 3.20
N GLY A 107 -1.46 -15.30 1.99
CA GLY A 107 -2.64 -15.20 1.12
C GLY A 107 -2.82 -13.87 0.39
N PHE A 108 -1.93 -12.90 0.57
CA PHE A 108 -1.92 -11.64 -0.18
C PHE A 108 -0.89 -11.65 -1.32
N SER A 109 -1.23 -10.97 -2.42
CA SER A 109 -0.37 -10.82 -3.59
C SER A 109 0.30 -12.14 -3.98
N ARG A 110 1.64 -12.25 -4.09
CA ARG A 110 2.30 -13.52 -4.44
C ARG A 110 2.66 -14.41 -3.25
N SER A 111 2.38 -14.00 -2.01
CA SER A 111 2.55 -14.87 -0.84
C SER A 111 1.64 -16.09 -0.96
N GLY A 112 2.17 -17.25 -0.59
CA GLY A 112 1.43 -18.50 -0.66
C GLY A 112 0.32 -18.60 0.39
N GLY A 113 -0.42 -19.71 0.34
CA GLY A 113 -1.49 -20.01 1.28
C GLY A 113 -2.75 -19.20 1.05
N ASN A 114 -3.69 -19.32 2.00
CA ASN A 114 -4.96 -18.60 1.97
C ASN A 114 -4.95 -17.41 2.94
N GLU A 115 -5.73 -16.38 2.62
CA GLU A 115 -5.92 -15.23 3.50
C GLU A 115 -6.48 -15.68 4.85
N ILE A 116 -5.86 -15.19 5.92
CA ILE A 116 -6.34 -15.44 7.28
C ILE A 116 -7.44 -14.44 7.62
N ASN A 117 -8.69 -14.88 7.50
CA ASN A 117 -9.86 -14.02 7.72
C ASN A 117 -10.26 -13.91 9.21
N GLY A 118 -9.94 -14.91 10.05
CA GLY A 118 -10.18 -14.88 11.51
C GLY A 118 -11.65 -14.80 11.95
N GLY A 119 -12.60 -14.74 11.01
CA GLY A 119 -14.01 -14.47 11.30
C GLY A 119 -14.20 -13.14 12.01
N CYS A 120 -15.20 -13.05 12.88
CA CYS A 120 -15.48 -11.85 13.69
C CYS A 120 -14.56 -11.70 14.92
N ASN A 121 -13.54 -12.56 15.07
CA ASN A 121 -12.56 -12.48 16.15
C ASN A 121 -11.36 -11.62 15.70
N VAL A 122 -11.43 -10.33 16.01
CA VAL A 122 -10.38 -9.36 15.66
C VAL A 122 -9.05 -9.69 16.32
N GLN A 123 -9.06 -10.10 17.60
CA GLN A 123 -7.84 -10.45 18.33
C GLN A 123 -7.07 -11.55 17.60
N SER A 124 -7.73 -12.68 17.35
CA SER A 124 -7.17 -13.83 16.65
C SER A 124 -6.72 -13.47 15.23
N ASN A 125 -7.51 -12.65 14.51
CA ASN A 125 -7.13 -12.17 13.18
C ASN A 125 -5.77 -11.46 13.22
N GLY A 126 -5.60 -10.45 14.07
CA GLY A 126 -4.34 -9.70 14.14
C GLY A 126 -3.15 -10.58 14.55
N VAL A 127 -3.33 -11.49 15.51
CA VAL A 127 -2.26 -12.43 15.96
C VAL A 127 -1.82 -13.35 14.82
N GLN A 128 -2.78 -13.90 14.07
CA GLN A 128 -2.45 -14.77 12.95
C GLN A 128 -1.75 -14.02 11.82
N GLN A 129 -2.15 -12.78 11.55
CA GLN A 129 -1.48 -11.91 10.59
C GLN A 129 -0.04 -11.54 11.04
N ALA A 130 0.17 -11.36 12.34
CA ALA A 130 1.46 -11.02 12.93
C ALA A 130 2.51 -12.13 12.77
N LYS A 131 2.09 -13.39 12.57
CA LYS A 131 3.00 -14.51 12.29
C LYS A 131 3.83 -14.29 11.02
N SER A 132 3.23 -13.68 9.99
CA SER A 132 3.98 -13.32 8.76
C SER A 132 5.09 -12.31 9.07
N VAL A 133 4.80 -11.32 9.92
CA VAL A 133 5.75 -10.28 10.35
C VAL A 133 6.90 -10.90 11.17
N ARG A 134 6.56 -11.77 12.14
CA ARG A 134 7.54 -12.48 12.96
C ARG A 134 8.47 -13.33 12.10
N ARG A 135 7.93 -14.08 11.14
CA ARG A 135 8.71 -14.91 10.20
C ARG A 135 9.62 -14.09 9.31
N THR A 136 9.17 -12.94 8.80
CA THR A 136 10.03 -12.03 8.02
C THR A 136 11.23 -11.56 8.85
N LEU A 137 11.03 -11.21 10.13
CA LEU A 137 12.13 -10.84 11.02
C LEU A 137 13.06 -12.01 11.34
N ASP A 138 12.53 -13.23 11.55
CA ASP A 138 13.35 -14.43 11.76
C ASP A 138 14.23 -14.77 10.56
N TRP A 139 13.69 -14.63 9.34
CA TRP A 139 14.45 -14.81 8.13
C TRP A 139 15.49 -13.70 7.93
N LEU A 140 15.13 -12.45 8.20
CA LEU A 140 16.06 -11.32 8.15
C LEU A 140 17.22 -11.49 9.14
N GLY A 141 16.97 -12.06 10.32
CA GLY A 141 18.02 -12.33 11.31
C GLY A 141 19.09 -13.33 10.83
N GLN A 142 18.84 -14.06 9.75
CA GLN A 142 19.81 -14.96 9.12
C GLN A 142 20.58 -14.29 7.97
N GLN A 143 20.23 -13.05 7.61
CA GLN A 143 20.88 -12.33 6.52
C GLN A 143 22.01 -11.45 7.05
N PRO A 144 23.22 -11.48 6.46
CA PRO A 144 24.37 -10.74 6.98
C PRO A 144 24.21 -9.21 6.91
N PHE A 145 23.31 -8.73 6.06
CA PHE A 145 23.04 -7.30 5.87
C PHE A 145 21.98 -6.73 6.82
N ALA A 146 21.35 -7.54 7.68
CA ALA A 146 20.25 -7.10 8.54
C ALA A 146 20.60 -7.23 10.03
N ASP A 147 20.33 -6.17 10.79
CA ASP A 147 20.42 -6.13 12.24
C ASP A 147 19.01 -6.10 12.86
N VAL A 148 18.44 -7.29 13.06
CA VAL A 148 17.11 -7.44 13.67
C VAL A 148 17.10 -7.20 15.18
N SER A 149 18.26 -7.01 15.82
CA SER A 149 18.36 -6.62 17.24
C SER A 149 17.94 -5.16 17.48
N ARG A 150 17.87 -4.38 16.39
CA ARG A 150 17.42 -2.99 16.34
C ARG A 150 16.33 -2.85 15.27
N ASN A 151 15.13 -3.33 15.59
CA ASN A 151 14.00 -3.27 14.66
C ASN A 151 12.78 -2.48 15.18
N VAL A 152 12.00 -1.97 14.23
CA VAL A 152 10.70 -1.32 14.45
C VAL A 152 9.67 -1.98 13.55
N VAL A 153 8.48 -2.23 14.09
CA VAL A 153 7.33 -2.72 13.31
C VAL A 153 6.29 -1.62 13.23
N MET A 154 5.82 -1.34 12.02
CA MET A 154 4.80 -0.34 11.77
C MET A 154 3.80 -0.78 10.72
N GLY A 155 2.66 -0.12 10.66
CA GLY A 155 1.67 -0.42 9.63
C GLY A 155 0.48 0.50 9.65
N GLN A 156 -0.28 0.47 8.55
CA GLN A 156 -1.49 1.26 8.37
C GLN A 156 -2.72 0.38 8.29
N SER A 157 -3.87 0.82 8.83
CA SER A 157 -5.16 0.14 8.67
C SER A 157 -5.10 -1.28 9.26
N HIS A 158 -5.45 -2.31 8.48
CA HIS A 158 -5.24 -3.70 8.90
C HIS A 158 -3.77 -4.01 9.25
N GLY A 159 -2.81 -3.33 8.63
CA GLY A 159 -1.39 -3.38 8.99
C GLY A 159 -1.09 -2.77 10.35
N GLY A 160 -1.81 -1.71 10.75
CA GLY A 160 -1.72 -1.11 12.09
C GLY A 160 -2.25 -2.05 13.16
N LEU A 161 -3.40 -2.70 12.91
CA LEU A 161 -3.92 -3.76 13.79
C LEU A 161 -2.91 -4.90 13.97
N THR A 162 -2.36 -5.41 12.87
CA THR A 162 -1.33 -6.46 12.91
C THR A 162 -0.08 -6.01 13.67
N THR A 163 0.31 -4.74 13.55
CA THR A 163 1.45 -4.17 14.28
C THR A 163 1.22 -4.19 15.79
N LEU A 164 0.02 -3.84 16.25
CA LEU A 164 -0.33 -3.92 17.67
C LEU A 164 -0.38 -5.37 18.16
N ALA A 165 -0.98 -6.27 17.37
CA ALA A 165 -1.05 -7.69 17.69
C ALA A 165 0.33 -8.36 17.75
N TYR A 166 1.24 -7.98 16.86
CA TYR A 166 2.64 -8.42 16.87
C TYR A 166 3.32 -8.11 18.21
N GLY A 167 2.93 -7.02 18.86
CA GLY A 167 3.42 -6.65 20.19
C GLY A 167 3.16 -7.68 21.29
N MET A 168 2.26 -8.66 21.09
CA MET A 168 1.99 -9.73 22.05
C MET A 168 3.10 -10.79 22.10
N ASP A 169 3.79 -11.01 20.98
CA ASP A 169 4.89 -11.98 20.83
C ASP A 169 5.95 -11.42 19.86
N PRO A 170 6.66 -10.35 20.25
CA PRO A 170 7.58 -9.66 19.37
C PRO A 170 8.93 -10.41 19.26
N HIS A 171 9.67 -10.15 18.17
CA HIS A 171 11.08 -10.50 18.10
C HIS A 171 11.84 -9.79 19.24
N PRO A 172 12.81 -10.43 19.92
CA PRO A 172 13.51 -9.84 21.08
C PRO A 172 14.20 -8.50 20.80
N GLY A 173 14.59 -8.27 19.54
CA GLY A 173 15.21 -7.02 19.09
C GLY A 173 14.24 -5.86 18.80
N SER A 174 12.93 -6.08 18.93
CA SER A 174 11.93 -5.06 18.60
C SER A 174 11.97 -3.94 19.63
N LYS A 175 11.99 -2.69 19.16
CA LYS A 175 12.14 -1.51 20.02
C LYS A 175 10.87 -0.68 20.12
N LEU A 176 10.06 -0.64 19.06
CA LEU A 176 8.92 0.25 18.94
C LEU A 176 7.87 -0.33 18.00
N LEU A 177 6.60 -0.05 18.31
CA LEU A 177 5.46 -0.27 17.43
C LEU A 177 4.92 1.08 16.93
N VAL A 178 4.65 1.23 15.64
CA VAL A 178 4.01 2.45 15.10
C VAL A 178 2.72 2.10 14.37
N ASN A 179 1.61 2.61 14.89
CA ASN A 179 0.27 2.31 14.44
C ASN A 179 -0.34 3.52 13.71
N PHE A 180 -0.56 3.40 12.40
CA PHE A 180 -1.26 4.41 11.60
C PHE A 180 -2.70 3.97 11.34
N ALA A 181 -3.69 4.66 11.92
CA ALA A 181 -5.11 4.36 11.72
C ALA A 181 -5.42 2.84 11.80
N GLY A 182 -4.88 2.15 12.80
CA GLY A 182 -4.94 0.69 12.87
C GLY A 182 -6.32 0.17 13.22
N GLY A 183 -6.77 -0.83 12.46
CA GLY A 183 -8.00 -1.55 12.76
C GLY A 183 -8.41 -2.54 11.68
N LEU A 184 -9.57 -3.17 11.87
CA LEU A 184 -10.17 -4.07 10.88
C LEU A 184 -11.68 -3.81 10.84
N ARG A 185 -12.15 -3.24 9.73
CA ARG A 185 -13.57 -2.93 9.51
C ARG A 185 -14.30 -4.19 9.03
N GLN A 186 -15.17 -4.74 9.87
CA GLN A 186 -15.89 -6.00 9.61
C GLN A 186 -17.40 -5.80 9.70
N GLU A 187 -17.98 -5.02 8.80
CA GLU A 187 -19.41 -4.63 8.87
C GLU A 187 -20.38 -5.83 8.84
N GLY A 188 -19.97 -6.97 8.30
CA GLY A 188 -20.73 -8.22 8.35
C GLY A 188 -20.79 -8.89 9.73
N CYS A 189 -20.09 -8.37 10.74
CA CYS A 189 -20.08 -8.89 12.10
C CYS A 189 -20.93 -8.02 13.03
N THR A 190 -21.84 -8.66 13.78
CA THR A 190 -22.63 -7.97 14.80
C THR A 190 -21.71 -7.30 15.83
N GLY A 191 -21.90 -5.99 16.03
CA GLY A 191 -21.09 -5.21 16.98
C GLY A 191 -19.61 -5.09 16.61
N TRP A 192 -19.27 -5.08 15.31
CA TRP A 192 -17.88 -5.10 14.84
C TRP A 192 -16.98 -4.00 15.44
N GLN A 193 -17.50 -2.80 15.70
CA GLN A 193 -16.73 -1.73 16.35
C GLN A 193 -16.32 -2.15 17.76
N SER A 194 -17.25 -2.69 18.55
CA SER A 194 -16.94 -3.20 19.90
C SER A 194 -16.01 -4.42 19.86
N ASN A 195 -16.17 -5.30 18.86
CA ASN A 195 -15.23 -6.41 18.66
C ASN A 195 -13.82 -5.90 18.34
N LEU A 196 -13.71 -4.83 17.54
CA LEU A 196 -12.46 -4.18 17.20
C LEU A 196 -11.81 -3.52 18.43
N THR A 197 -12.54 -2.69 19.17
CA THR A 197 -11.98 -2.01 20.35
C THR A 197 -11.60 -2.99 21.45
N ARG A 198 -12.36 -4.07 21.66
CA ARG A 198 -11.97 -5.18 22.56
C ARG A 198 -10.75 -5.94 22.08
N GLY A 199 -10.68 -6.28 20.79
CA GLY A 199 -9.55 -7.02 20.21
C GLY A 199 -8.26 -6.21 20.25
N ILE A 200 -8.31 -4.91 19.99
CA ILE A 200 -7.17 -4.01 20.19
C ILE A 200 -6.81 -3.94 21.68
N GLY A 201 -7.80 -3.78 22.55
CA GLY A 201 -7.59 -3.73 24.00
C GLY A 201 -6.81 -4.93 24.54
N SER A 202 -7.16 -6.15 24.12
CA SER A 202 -6.52 -7.38 24.61
C SER A 202 -5.06 -7.54 24.18
N TYR A 203 -4.62 -6.89 23.09
CA TYR A 203 -3.20 -6.84 22.75
C TYR A 203 -2.36 -6.11 23.81
N GLY A 204 -2.97 -5.15 24.52
CA GLY A 204 -2.35 -4.38 25.59
C GLY A 204 -1.97 -5.22 26.82
N GLU A 205 -2.65 -6.34 27.05
CA GLU A 205 -2.46 -7.19 28.23
C GLU A 205 -1.06 -7.80 28.29
N THR A 206 -0.53 -8.22 27.14
CA THR A 206 0.75 -8.94 27.05
C THR A 206 1.87 -8.08 26.48
N THR A 207 1.56 -7.07 25.67
CA THR A 207 2.59 -6.24 25.06
C THR A 207 3.32 -5.38 26.08
N ARG A 208 4.63 -5.23 25.89
CA ARG A 208 5.51 -4.42 26.75
C ARG A 208 6.30 -3.36 25.96
N LEU A 209 6.22 -3.41 24.62
CA LEU A 209 6.87 -2.44 23.77
C LEU A 209 6.18 -1.08 23.87
N PRO A 210 6.93 0.04 23.82
CA PRO A 210 6.32 1.34 23.57
C PRO A 210 5.67 1.35 22.19
N SER A 211 4.60 2.11 22.05
CA SER A 211 3.92 2.29 20.77
C SER A 211 3.52 3.74 20.53
N LEU A 212 3.52 4.16 19.26
CA LEU A 212 3.10 5.49 18.81
C LEU A 212 1.92 5.35 17.84
N TRP A 213 0.83 6.05 18.10
CA TRP A 213 -0.45 5.88 17.41
C TRP A 213 -0.84 7.16 16.70
N PHE A 214 -1.24 7.09 15.43
CA PHE A 214 -1.71 8.22 14.65
C PHE A 214 -3.16 8.01 14.22
N TYR A 215 -4.03 8.95 14.62
CA TYR A 215 -5.45 8.96 14.24
C TYR A 215 -5.92 10.37 13.93
N GLY A 216 -6.83 10.50 12.96
CA GLY A 216 -7.46 11.75 12.57
C GLY A 216 -8.97 11.71 12.74
N ASP A 217 -9.58 12.89 12.71
CA ASP A 217 -10.99 13.06 13.07
C ASP A 217 -11.95 12.72 11.94
N ASN A 218 -11.51 12.86 10.68
CA ASN A 218 -12.26 12.52 9.47
C ASN A 218 -11.84 11.19 8.84
N ASP A 219 -11.39 10.22 9.64
CA ASP A 219 -11.08 8.86 9.15
C ASP A 219 -12.38 8.13 8.78
N SER A 220 -12.49 7.70 7.51
CA SER A 220 -13.71 7.08 6.99
C SER A 220 -13.96 5.64 7.46
N TYR A 221 -12.95 4.99 8.07
CA TYR A 221 -13.01 3.62 8.56
C TYR A 221 -13.18 3.55 10.07
N PHE A 222 -12.48 4.41 10.81
CA PHE A 222 -12.39 4.36 12.26
C PHE A 222 -12.69 5.75 12.83
N SER A 223 -13.95 5.99 13.22
CA SER A 223 -14.37 7.27 13.79
C SER A 223 -13.66 7.59 15.12
N PRO A 224 -13.66 8.86 15.57
CA PRO A 224 -13.15 9.26 16.88
C PRO A 224 -13.58 8.37 18.04
N ASP A 225 -14.85 8.00 18.11
CA ASP A 225 -15.36 7.16 19.19
C ASP A 225 -14.68 5.78 19.19
N VAL A 226 -14.45 5.20 18.01
CA VAL A 226 -13.83 3.87 17.86
C VAL A 226 -12.36 3.90 18.26
N TRP A 227 -11.57 4.82 17.71
CA TRP A 227 -10.14 4.82 17.99
C TRP A 227 -9.80 5.32 19.40
N LYS A 228 -10.59 6.25 19.97
CA LYS A 228 -10.44 6.67 21.37
C LYS A 228 -10.71 5.51 22.31
N GLU A 229 -11.83 4.81 22.11
CA GLU A 229 -12.16 3.65 22.94
C GLU A 229 -11.11 2.54 22.80
N ALA A 230 -10.61 2.26 21.59
CA ALA A 230 -9.54 1.28 21.38
C ALA A 230 -8.25 1.66 22.12
N PHE A 231 -7.83 2.93 22.03
CA PHE A 231 -6.64 3.46 22.70
C PHE A 231 -6.76 3.39 24.23
N GLU A 232 -7.91 3.80 24.78
CA GLU A 232 -8.20 3.73 26.22
C GLU A 232 -8.18 2.29 26.72
N ARG A 233 -8.82 1.36 25.99
CA ARG A 233 -8.82 -0.07 26.35
C ARG A 233 -7.41 -0.66 26.33
N TYR A 234 -6.62 -0.35 25.30
CA TYR A 234 -5.24 -0.83 25.17
C TYR A 234 -4.36 -0.35 26.35
N GLN A 235 -4.45 0.93 26.70
CA GLN A 235 -3.70 1.48 27.85
C GLN A 235 -4.19 0.92 29.19
N LYS A 236 -5.52 0.82 29.38
CA LYS A 236 -6.10 0.25 30.62
C LYS A 236 -5.69 -1.21 30.83
N ALA A 237 -5.48 -1.96 29.75
CA ALA A 237 -4.97 -3.33 29.78
C ALA A 237 -3.47 -3.44 30.10
N GLY A 238 -2.72 -2.33 30.11
CA GLY A 238 -1.29 -2.27 30.41
C GLY A 238 -0.39 -1.97 29.21
N GLY A 239 -0.97 -1.77 28.02
CA GLY A 239 -0.23 -1.38 26.82
C GLY A 239 0.35 0.04 26.94
N ARG A 240 1.56 0.25 26.42
CA ARG A 240 2.22 1.57 26.43
C ARG A 240 2.00 2.26 25.09
N ALA A 241 1.18 3.30 25.05
CA ALA A 241 0.87 3.99 23.81
C ALA A 241 0.88 5.51 23.98
N GLU A 242 1.60 6.21 23.09
CA GLU A 242 1.46 7.65 22.89
C GLU A 242 0.53 7.90 21.69
N LEU A 243 -0.41 8.83 21.85
CA LEU A 243 -1.36 9.20 20.81
C LEU A 243 -0.98 10.53 20.15
N VAL A 244 -0.92 10.52 18.83
CA VAL A 244 -0.88 11.69 17.96
C VAL A 244 -2.24 11.80 17.28
N ALA A 245 -3.16 12.51 17.92
CA ALA A 245 -4.43 12.90 17.31
C ALA A 245 -4.19 14.16 16.46
N PHE A 246 -4.16 14.01 15.13
CA PHE A 246 -3.71 15.08 14.24
C PHE A 246 -4.85 15.93 13.65
N GLY A 247 -6.09 15.72 14.11
CA GLY A 247 -7.26 16.45 13.63
C GLY A 247 -7.71 15.99 12.25
N MET A 248 -8.23 16.93 11.45
CA MET A 248 -8.65 16.64 10.07
C MET A 248 -7.46 16.57 9.11
N PHE A 249 -7.53 15.66 8.15
CA PHE A 249 -6.53 15.53 7.09
C PHE A 249 -7.20 15.26 5.74
N GLY A 250 -6.88 16.09 4.74
CA GLY A 250 -7.46 16.01 3.39
C GLY A 250 -8.98 15.82 3.42
N HIS A 251 -9.47 14.95 2.53
CA HIS A 251 -10.85 14.46 2.58
C HIS A 251 -11.04 13.26 3.52
N ASP A 252 -9.99 12.47 3.75
CA ASP A 252 -10.02 11.28 4.59
C ASP A 252 -8.69 11.12 5.33
N ALA A 253 -8.74 11.16 6.65
CA ALA A 253 -7.55 10.98 7.50
C ALA A 253 -6.90 9.60 7.36
N HIS A 254 -7.64 8.61 6.85
CA HIS A 254 -7.11 7.28 6.61
C HIS A 254 -5.95 7.26 5.60
N ALA A 255 -5.82 8.30 4.77
CA ALA A 255 -4.78 8.43 3.75
C ALA A 255 -3.45 9.02 4.28
N MET A 256 -3.42 9.54 5.52
CA MET A 256 -2.32 10.38 6.03
C MET A 256 -0.93 9.74 5.88
N PHE A 257 -0.76 8.46 6.26
CA PHE A 257 0.54 7.79 6.21
C PHE A 257 1.15 7.70 4.80
N GLY A 258 0.31 7.43 3.80
CA GLY A 258 0.75 7.26 2.41
C GLY A 258 0.90 8.57 1.64
N SER A 259 0.45 9.70 2.21
CA SER A 259 0.48 11.00 1.55
C SER A 259 1.78 11.77 1.80
N ARG A 260 2.21 12.51 0.78
CA ARG A 260 3.29 13.50 0.91
C ARG A 260 2.92 14.61 1.89
N ALA A 261 1.66 15.02 1.96
CA ALA A 261 1.18 16.02 2.92
C ALA A 261 1.15 15.49 4.36
N GLY A 262 1.07 14.18 4.55
CA GLY A 262 1.16 13.55 5.87
C GLY A 262 2.59 13.46 6.40
N LEU A 263 3.60 13.52 5.53
CA LEU A 263 5.01 13.36 5.92
C LEU A 263 5.46 14.33 7.02
N PRO A 264 5.17 15.65 6.96
CA PRO A 264 5.49 16.58 8.04
C PRO A 264 4.75 16.32 9.36
N ILE A 265 3.63 15.57 9.32
CA ILE A 265 2.86 15.22 10.51
C ILE A 265 3.52 14.05 11.23
N TRP A 266 3.76 12.95 10.51
CA TRP A 266 4.21 11.71 11.16
C TRP A 266 5.72 11.61 11.32
N GLN A 267 6.51 12.06 10.34
CA GLN A 267 7.95 11.79 10.34
C GLN A 267 8.66 12.37 11.56
N PRO A 268 8.42 13.64 11.96
CA PRO A 268 9.09 14.20 13.14
C PRO A 268 8.78 13.42 14.43
N LYS A 269 7.53 12.96 14.56
CA LYS A 269 7.06 12.20 15.73
C LYS A 269 7.63 10.79 15.76
N VAL A 270 7.68 10.10 14.61
CA VAL A 270 8.31 8.78 14.49
C VAL A 270 9.82 8.88 14.76
N MET A 271 10.51 9.89 14.23
CA MET A 271 11.94 10.09 14.50
C MET A 271 12.21 10.40 15.96
N ALA A 272 11.36 11.20 16.63
CA ALA A 272 11.46 11.42 18.06
C ALA A 272 11.30 10.10 18.85
N ALA A 273 10.32 9.26 18.50
CA ALA A 273 10.12 7.96 19.13
C ALA A 273 11.30 7.01 18.87
N PHE A 274 11.89 7.01 17.67
CA PHE A 274 13.10 6.24 17.36
C PHE A 274 14.27 6.67 18.26
N ALA A 275 14.49 7.98 18.43
CA ALA A 275 15.53 8.49 19.31
C ALA A 275 15.32 8.07 20.78
N GLN A 276 14.08 8.09 21.27
CA GLN A 276 13.75 7.66 22.64
C GLN A 276 14.10 6.18 22.90
N VAL A 277 14.02 5.33 21.88
CA VAL A 277 14.38 3.91 21.99
C VAL A 277 15.81 3.61 21.52
N GLY A 278 16.65 4.64 21.37
CA GLY A 278 18.07 4.52 21.06
C GLY A 278 18.39 4.16 19.60
N LEU A 279 17.48 4.44 18.68
CA LEU A 279 17.64 4.15 17.24
C LEU A 279 18.14 5.38 16.46
N PRO A 280 18.93 5.19 15.37
CA PRO A 280 19.47 6.31 14.58
C PRO A 280 18.41 7.11 13.84
N THR A 281 18.54 8.44 13.80
CA THR A 281 17.54 9.32 13.17
C THR A 281 18.13 10.30 12.15
N LYS A 282 19.46 10.36 12.08
CA LYS A 282 20.17 11.26 11.16
C LYS A 282 20.05 10.73 9.73
N VAL A 283 19.76 11.64 8.81
CA VAL A 283 19.91 11.37 7.38
C VAL A 283 21.40 11.24 7.08
N ILE A 284 21.79 10.09 6.53
CA ILE A 284 23.18 9.75 6.19
C ILE A 284 23.35 9.42 4.71
N HIS A 285 22.25 9.26 3.97
CA HIS A 285 22.26 9.07 2.54
C HIS A 285 21.31 10.05 1.85
N GLU A 286 21.81 10.73 0.84
CA GLU A 286 20.98 11.51 -0.07
C GLU A 286 20.26 10.57 -1.03
N MET A 287 18.94 10.44 -0.89
CA MET A 287 18.14 9.59 -1.75
C MET A 287 17.61 10.40 -2.93
N LYS A 288 18.26 10.28 -4.09
CA LYS A 288 17.75 10.89 -5.34
C LYS A 288 16.31 10.46 -5.57
N LEU A 289 15.40 11.42 -5.67
CA LEU A 289 14.03 11.12 -6.10
C LEU A 289 14.11 10.53 -7.50
N MET A 290 13.42 9.40 -7.72
CA MET A 290 13.07 8.99 -9.08
C MET A 290 12.34 10.16 -9.73
N THR A 291 12.98 10.79 -10.71
CA THR A 291 12.38 11.90 -11.46
C THR A 291 11.15 11.36 -12.18
N ASP A 292 10.00 11.96 -11.92
CA ASP A 292 8.79 11.68 -12.68
C ASP A 292 8.93 12.21 -14.10
N ILE A 293 8.06 11.74 -15.00
CA ILE A 293 7.88 12.39 -16.30
C ILE A 293 7.49 13.84 -16.03
N ALA A 294 8.27 14.77 -16.57
CA ALA A 294 8.01 16.19 -16.41
C ALA A 294 6.61 16.52 -16.95
N ALA A 295 5.84 17.26 -16.16
CA ALA A 295 4.56 17.79 -16.62
C ALA A 295 4.81 18.71 -17.82
N PRO A 296 4.01 18.60 -18.90
CA PRO A 296 4.01 19.61 -19.94
C PRO A 296 3.65 20.99 -19.34
N PRO A 297 4.08 22.11 -19.95
CA PRO A 297 3.70 23.44 -19.48
C PRO A 297 2.18 23.62 -19.43
N ALA A 298 1.71 24.37 -18.43
CA ALA A 298 0.31 24.75 -18.33
C ALA A 298 -0.16 25.47 -19.61
N THR A 299 -1.40 25.21 -20.03
CA THR A 299 -2.03 25.84 -21.18
C THR A 299 -3.19 26.73 -20.74
N ALA A 300 -3.64 27.63 -21.62
CA ALA A 300 -4.81 28.47 -21.40
C ALA A 300 -6.13 27.78 -21.81
N PHE A 301 -6.14 26.44 -21.94
CA PHE A 301 -7.29 25.70 -22.47
C PHE A 301 -8.53 25.81 -21.55
N ALA A 302 -8.34 25.60 -20.25
CA ALA A 302 -9.41 25.64 -19.25
C ALA A 302 -8.80 25.86 -17.86
N LYS A 303 -9.61 26.35 -16.90
CA LYS A 303 -9.32 26.13 -15.48
C LYS A 303 -9.52 24.65 -15.14
N ASN A 304 -8.85 24.16 -14.11
CA ASN A 304 -8.95 22.76 -13.68
C ASN A 304 -10.36 22.39 -13.19
N ASP A 305 -11.13 23.33 -12.65
CA ASP A 305 -12.50 23.10 -12.15
C ASP A 305 -13.59 23.16 -13.23
N GLU A 306 -13.26 23.47 -14.49
CA GLU A 306 -14.22 23.53 -15.59
C GLU A 306 -14.55 22.13 -16.14
N LEU A 307 -15.34 21.35 -15.39
CA LEU A 307 -15.72 19.96 -15.72
C LEU A 307 -16.29 19.77 -17.14
N ALA A 308 -16.99 20.78 -17.67
CA ALA A 308 -17.57 20.75 -19.01
C ALA A 308 -16.52 20.79 -20.14
N LYS A 309 -15.30 21.26 -19.87
CA LYS A 309 -14.20 21.34 -20.85
C LYS A 309 -13.30 20.11 -20.85
N VAL A 310 -13.46 19.21 -19.90
CA VAL A 310 -12.64 18.00 -19.80
C VAL A 310 -12.95 17.10 -21.02
N PRO A 311 -11.96 16.76 -21.88
CA PRO A 311 -12.18 16.02 -23.14
C PRO A 311 -12.46 14.52 -22.94
N VAL A 312 -13.01 14.13 -21.79
CA VAL A 312 -13.44 12.75 -21.52
C VAL A 312 -14.77 12.48 -22.22
N ARG A 313 -14.85 11.35 -22.93
CA ARG A 313 -16.00 10.97 -23.75
C ARG A 313 -17.03 10.09 -23.02
N THR A 314 -16.96 10.02 -21.69
CA THR A 314 -17.84 9.19 -20.84
C THR A 314 -18.18 9.91 -19.54
N ASP A 315 -19.38 9.65 -19.00
CA ASP A 315 -19.80 10.19 -17.69
C ASP A 315 -18.89 9.69 -16.57
N ALA A 316 -18.53 8.41 -16.61
CA ALA A 316 -17.55 7.82 -15.69
C ALA A 316 -16.20 8.56 -15.69
N GLY A 317 -15.77 9.09 -16.85
CA GLY A 317 -14.55 9.90 -16.94
C GLY A 317 -14.69 11.27 -16.28
N ARG A 318 -15.86 11.92 -16.42
CA ARG A 318 -16.14 13.19 -15.73
C ARG A 318 -16.20 13.01 -14.22
N GLU A 319 -16.89 11.98 -13.75
CA GLU A 319 -16.93 11.63 -12.33
C GLU A 319 -15.54 11.29 -11.78
N ALA A 320 -14.72 10.57 -12.56
CA ALA A 320 -13.34 10.29 -12.18
C ALA A 320 -12.49 11.56 -12.10
N TYR A 321 -12.65 12.48 -13.04
CA TYR A 321 -11.96 13.77 -13.01
C TYR A 321 -12.37 14.61 -11.80
N GLN A 322 -13.67 14.63 -11.45
CA GLN A 322 -14.15 15.31 -10.25
C GLN A 322 -13.55 14.74 -8.96
N ARG A 323 -13.42 13.41 -8.86
CA ARG A 323 -12.70 12.76 -7.74
C ARG A 323 -11.22 13.12 -7.74
N TRP A 324 -10.59 13.16 -8.91
CA TRP A 324 -9.20 13.54 -9.06
C TRP A 324 -8.94 14.99 -8.65
N LEU A 325 -9.85 15.93 -8.95
CA LEU A 325 -9.74 17.33 -8.52
C LEU A 325 -9.63 17.46 -7.01
N GLY A 326 -10.44 16.72 -6.25
CA GLY A 326 -10.37 16.69 -4.79
C GLY A 326 -9.16 15.94 -4.22
N SER A 327 -8.36 15.27 -5.04
CA SER A 327 -7.23 14.49 -4.54
C SER A 327 -5.99 15.37 -4.26
N GLU A 328 -5.11 14.94 -3.36
CA GLU A 328 -3.88 15.67 -3.04
C GLU A 328 -2.80 15.51 -4.13
N SER A 329 -1.96 16.53 -4.29
CA SER A 329 -0.78 16.48 -5.15
C SER A 329 0.38 15.70 -4.49
N PRO A 330 1.29 15.07 -5.26
CA PRO A 330 1.38 15.09 -6.72
C PRO A 330 0.32 14.20 -7.39
N LYS A 331 -0.31 14.67 -8.47
CA LYS A 331 -1.39 13.97 -9.16
C LYS A 331 -1.40 14.24 -10.66
N ALA A 332 -1.81 13.26 -11.45
CA ALA A 332 -1.91 13.40 -12.90
C ALA A 332 -3.19 12.77 -13.43
N PHE A 333 -3.82 13.44 -14.40
CA PHE A 333 -4.97 12.96 -15.14
C PHE A 333 -4.62 12.90 -16.63
N VAL A 334 -4.76 11.70 -17.21
CA VAL A 334 -4.35 11.38 -18.57
C VAL A 334 -5.57 10.89 -19.35
N ILE A 335 -5.71 11.35 -20.57
CA ILE A 335 -6.79 10.96 -21.47
C ILE A 335 -6.25 10.54 -22.82
N HIS A 336 -6.95 9.63 -23.48
CA HIS A 336 -6.66 9.32 -24.86
C HIS A 336 -7.39 10.34 -25.77
N PRO A 337 -6.74 10.94 -26.80
CA PRO A 337 -7.34 11.99 -27.61
C PRO A 337 -8.60 11.56 -28.41
N VAL A 338 -8.61 10.30 -28.88
CA VAL A 338 -9.72 9.75 -29.71
C VAL A 338 -10.60 8.74 -28.97
N LYS A 339 -10.01 7.73 -28.32
CA LYS A 339 -10.72 6.67 -27.59
C LYS A 339 -11.36 7.19 -26.31
N ARG A 340 -12.29 6.40 -25.75
CA ARG A 340 -13.00 6.70 -24.49
C ARG A 340 -12.17 6.39 -23.23
N THR A 341 -10.86 6.23 -23.39
CA THR A 341 -9.94 5.77 -22.34
C THR A 341 -9.34 6.94 -21.60
N TRP A 342 -9.24 6.81 -20.29
CA TRP A 342 -8.61 7.76 -19.39
C TRP A 342 -7.99 7.00 -18.21
N SER A 343 -7.08 7.64 -17.50
CA SER A 343 -6.49 7.13 -16.28
C SER A 343 -6.01 8.31 -15.43
N TRP A 344 -5.81 8.06 -14.14
CA TRP A 344 -5.20 9.03 -13.25
C TRP A 344 -4.39 8.33 -12.17
N ALA A 345 -3.49 9.09 -11.56
CA ALA A 345 -2.74 8.66 -10.40
C ALA A 345 -2.57 9.83 -9.43
N VAL A 346 -2.51 9.51 -8.15
CA VAL A 346 -2.33 10.44 -7.03
C VAL A 346 -1.26 9.88 -6.10
N GLY A 347 -0.47 10.77 -5.51
CA GLY A 347 0.58 10.47 -4.54
C GLY A 347 1.64 9.49 -5.09
N GLY A 348 2.30 8.77 -4.19
CA GLY A 348 3.23 7.70 -4.54
C GLY A 348 4.45 8.13 -5.36
N VAL A 349 5.15 7.14 -5.92
CA VAL A 349 6.29 7.35 -6.84
C VAL A 349 5.75 7.59 -8.24
N GLN A 350 6.31 8.61 -8.91
CA GLN A 350 6.06 8.95 -10.31
C GLN A 350 4.58 8.89 -10.76
N PRO A 351 3.64 9.63 -10.11
CA PRO A 351 2.23 9.64 -10.52
C PRO A 351 2.03 10.00 -12.01
N ASN A 352 2.84 10.86 -12.60
CA ASN A 352 2.68 11.22 -14.02
C ASN A 352 2.95 10.00 -14.91
N ALA A 353 4.08 9.31 -14.69
CA ALA A 353 4.41 8.08 -15.41
C ALA A 353 3.34 6.99 -15.21
N ARG A 354 2.85 6.80 -13.98
CA ARG A 354 1.83 5.79 -13.67
C ARG A 354 0.50 6.07 -14.38
N ALA A 355 0.02 7.32 -14.34
CA ALA A 355 -1.21 7.71 -15.01
C ALA A 355 -1.10 7.49 -16.54
N LEU A 356 0.03 7.90 -17.12
CA LEU A 356 0.30 7.77 -18.56
C LEU A 356 0.35 6.31 -19.00
N ALA A 357 1.22 5.50 -18.39
CA ALA A 357 1.39 4.09 -18.71
C ALA A 357 0.08 3.29 -18.55
N HIS A 358 -0.73 3.62 -17.53
CA HIS A 358 -2.02 2.96 -17.34
C HIS A 358 -3.01 3.32 -18.45
N CYS A 359 -3.10 4.60 -18.85
CA CYS A 359 -3.96 4.99 -19.96
C CYS A 359 -3.54 4.29 -21.27
N GLU A 360 -2.25 4.30 -21.58
CA GLU A 360 -1.71 3.71 -22.81
C GLU A 360 -1.95 2.20 -22.86
N ARG A 361 -1.78 1.51 -21.74
CA ARG A 361 -2.08 0.08 -21.63
C ARG A 361 -3.56 -0.22 -21.87
N LEU A 362 -4.47 0.58 -21.32
CA LEU A 362 -5.90 0.40 -21.53
C LEU A 362 -6.33 0.76 -22.95
N ALA A 363 -5.68 1.75 -23.57
CA ALA A 363 -5.99 2.19 -24.91
C ALA A 363 -5.36 1.31 -25.99
N GLY A 364 -4.19 0.71 -25.74
CA GLY A 364 -3.34 0.09 -26.75
C GLY A 364 -2.72 1.11 -27.73
N SER A 365 -2.62 2.38 -27.32
CA SER A 365 -2.08 3.50 -28.11
C SER A 365 -1.73 4.69 -27.21
N PRO A 366 -0.91 5.65 -27.66
CA PRO A 366 -0.47 6.78 -26.85
C PRO A 366 -1.61 7.59 -26.25
N CYS A 367 -1.43 8.05 -25.02
CA CYS A 367 -2.32 8.98 -24.33
C CYS A 367 -1.59 10.29 -24.04
N GLU A 368 -2.35 11.31 -23.62
CA GLU A 368 -1.83 12.65 -23.34
C GLU A 368 -2.31 13.16 -21.97
N PHE A 369 -1.47 13.95 -21.31
CA PHE A 369 -1.83 14.60 -20.06
C PHE A 369 -2.91 15.65 -20.31
N TYR A 370 -4.04 15.55 -19.60
CA TYR A 370 -5.02 16.62 -19.54
C TYR A 370 -4.64 17.63 -18.45
N ALA A 371 -4.32 17.13 -17.25
CA ALA A 371 -3.97 17.97 -16.12
C ALA A 371 -2.93 17.28 -15.23
N VAL A 372 -2.03 18.08 -14.66
CA VAL A 372 -1.05 17.65 -13.66
C VAL A 372 -1.11 18.64 -12.51
N ASP A 373 -1.29 18.12 -11.29
CA ASP A 373 -1.58 18.88 -10.09
C ASP A 373 -2.76 19.84 -10.30
N ASP A 374 -2.52 21.15 -10.22
CA ASP A 374 -3.55 22.16 -10.42
C ASP A 374 -3.53 22.79 -11.82
N ALA A 375 -2.61 22.34 -12.68
CA ALA A 375 -2.43 22.87 -14.03
C ALA A 375 -3.14 22.02 -15.08
N VAL A 376 -3.97 22.64 -15.91
CA VAL A 376 -4.40 22.05 -17.19
C VAL A 376 -3.25 22.19 -18.19
N VAL A 377 -2.85 21.08 -18.79
CA VAL A 377 -1.70 20.99 -19.72
C VAL A 377 -2.13 20.53 -21.12
N TRP A 378 -3.44 20.32 -21.31
CA TRP A 378 -4.03 19.86 -22.55
C TRP A 378 -3.84 20.86 -23.68
N LYS A 379 -3.49 20.36 -24.87
CA LYS A 379 -3.45 21.13 -26.11
C LYS A 379 -4.64 20.71 -26.97
N THR A 380 -5.31 21.67 -27.58
CA THR A 380 -6.37 21.39 -28.55
C THR A 380 -5.80 20.52 -29.68
N PRO A 381 -6.49 19.44 -30.10
CA PRO A 381 -6.09 18.65 -31.26
C PRO A 381 -5.95 19.48 -32.54
#